data_AF-A0A9P6BWD6-F1
#
_entry.id   AF-A0A9P6BWD6-F1
#
_cell.length_a   1.000
_cell.length_b   1.000
_cell.length_c   1.000
_cell.angle_alpha   90.00
_cell.angle_beta   90.00
_cell.angle_gamma   90.00
#
_symmetry.space_group_name_H-M   'P 1'
#
loop_
_entity.id
_entity.type
_entity.pdbx_description
1 polymer ?
#
loop_
_entity_poly.entity_id
_entity_poly.type
_entity_poly.pdbx_seq_one_letter_code
_entity_poly.pdbx_strand_id
1 'polypeptide(L)' 'VCIYSQNICKNNFSTSVLLEQLKNSIDIIFLQEPPWSCIRSAPSTVSLEGDDVIGAPKHPDWVCM' A
#
# COMPACT_ATOMS: atom_id res chain seq x y z
N VAL A 1 -14.91 13.49 -7.81
CA VAL A 1 -13.86 13.05 -6.88
C VAL A 1 -14.51 12.58 -5.59
N CYS A 2 -14.72 11.28 -5.49
CA CYS A 2 -15.17 10.58 -4.30
C CYS A 2 -13.95 10.05 -3.55
N ILE A 3 -13.85 10.40 -2.27
CA ILE A 3 -12.69 10.06 -1.43
C ILE A 3 -13.18 9.21 -0.26
N TYR A 4 -12.51 8.09 -0.03
CA TYR A 4 -12.77 7.19 1.10
C TYR A 4 -11.53 7.08 1.99
N SER A 5 -11.71 7.03 3.31
CA SER A 5 -10.62 6.90 4.28
C SER A 5 -11.01 5.95 5.41
N GLN A 6 -10.19 4.94 5.67
CA GLN A 6 -10.43 3.97 6.75
C GLN A 6 -9.13 3.45 7.36
N ASN A 7 -9.13 3.23 8.68
CA ASN A 7 -8.09 2.46 9.37
C ASN A 7 -8.37 0.96 9.24
N ILE A 8 -7.39 0.21 8.72
CA ILE A 8 -7.47 -1.23 8.45
C ILE A 8 -6.82 -2.07 9.56
N CYS A 9 -6.23 -1.43 10.59
CA CYS A 9 -5.66 -2.10 11.77
C CYS A 9 -4.70 -3.25 11.39
N LYS A 10 -3.90 -3.07 10.34
CA LYS A 10 -2.93 -4.05 9.80
C LYS A 10 -3.56 -5.37 9.33
N ASN A 11 -4.83 -5.37 8.93
CA ASN A 11 -5.53 -6.58 8.50
C ASN A 11 -5.54 -6.75 6.96
N ASN A 12 -4.71 -7.68 6.46
CA ASN A 12 -4.64 -8.05 5.02
C ASN A 12 -5.97 -8.47 4.41
N PHE A 13 -6.78 -9.25 5.13
CA PHE A 13 -8.07 -9.71 4.63
C PHE A 13 -9.04 -8.55 4.46
N SER A 14 -9.08 -7.64 5.44
CA SER A 14 -9.92 -6.44 5.35
C SER A 14 -9.46 -5.51 4.22
N THR A 15 -8.15 -5.38 3.99
CA THR A 15 -7.61 -4.59 2.86
C THR A 15 -8.08 -5.15 1.52
N SER A 16 -7.95 -6.46 1.29
CA SER A 16 -8.28 -7.06 -0.01
C SER A 16 -9.78 -6.98 -0.32
N VAL A 17 -10.63 -7.28 0.66
CA VAL A 17 -12.10 -7.18 0.52
C VAL A 17 -12.51 -5.75 0.19
N LEU A 18 -11.95 -4.77 0.90
CA LEU A 18 -12.29 -3.36 0.73
C LEU A 18 -11.87 -2.85 -0.66
N LEU A 19 -10.66 -3.16 -1.11
CA LEU A 19 -10.20 -2.74 -2.43
C LEU A 19 -11.06 -3.34 -3.55
N GLU A 20 -11.43 -4.62 -3.44
CA GLU A 20 -12.28 -5.29 -4.42
C GLU A 20 -13.69 -4.68 -4.49
N GLN A 21 -14.24 -4.25 -3.34
CA GLN A 21 -15.54 -3.60 -3.26
C GLN A 21 -15.54 -2.16 -3.79
N LEU A 22 -14.44 -1.41 -3.57
CA LEU A 22 -14.40 0.03 -3.83
C LEU A 22 -13.76 0.43 -5.17
N LYS A 23 -13.12 -0.51 -5.89
CA LYS A 23 -12.34 -0.23 -7.12
C LYS A 23 -13.10 0.51 -8.23
N ASN A 24 -14.42 0.35 -8.31
CA ASN A 24 -15.25 0.92 -9.38
C ASN A 24 -16.03 2.17 -8.95
N SER A 25 -16.00 2.53 -7.66
CA SER A 25 -16.90 3.54 -7.08
C SER A 25 -16.18 4.70 -6.40
N ILE A 26 -14.90 4.52 -6.04
CA ILE A 26 -14.11 5.51 -5.31
C ILE A 26 -12.91 5.94 -6.14
N ASP A 27 -12.70 7.25 -6.25
CA ASP A 27 -11.57 7.81 -6.99
C ASP A 27 -10.26 7.72 -6.19
N ILE A 28 -10.32 7.93 -4.87
CA ILE A 28 -9.14 7.92 -3.98
C ILE A 28 -9.46 7.21 -2.66
N ILE A 29 -8.62 6.25 -2.27
CA ILE A 29 -8.74 5.48 -1.02
C ILE A 29 -7.52 5.73 -0.13
N PHE A 30 -7.75 6.23 1.08
CA PHE A 30 -6.75 6.36 2.13
C PHE A 30 -6.87 5.19 3.13
N LEU A 31 -5.83 4.37 3.22
CA LEU A 31 -5.74 3.28 4.20
C LEU A 31 -4.78 3.67 5.32
N GLN A 32 -5.28 3.73 6.55
CA GLN A 32 -4.45 3.91 7.74
C GLN A 32 -4.09 2.53 8.32
N GLU A 33 -2.89 2.44 8.89
CA GLU A 33 -2.30 1.18 9.37
C GLU A 33 -2.44 0.02 8.35
N PRO A 34 -2.02 0.19 7.09
CA PRO A 34 -2.05 -0.93 6.16
C PRO A 34 -1.20 -2.08 6.73
N PRO A 35 -1.56 -3.34 6.46
CA PRO A 35 -0.72 -4.48 6.78
C PRO A 35 0.66 -4.27 6.15
N TRP A 36 1.70 -4.19 6.98
CA TRP A 36 3.07 -4.18 6.51
C TRP A 36 3.49 -5.64 6.36
N SER A 37 3.51 -6.17 5.15
CA SER A 37 4.19 -7.44 4.90
C SER A 37 5.70 -7.23 5.08
N CYS A 38 6.39 -8.18 5.74
CA CYS A 38 7.86 -8.15 5.87
C CYS A 38 8.57 -8.10 4.51
N ILE A 39 7.89 -8.58 3.45
CA ILE A 39 8.31 -8.54 2.06
C ILE A 39 7.25 -7.71 1.32
N ARG A 40 7.62 -6.51 0.85
CA ARG A 40 6.78 -5.73 -0.06
C ARG A 40 7.11 -6.16 -1.49
N SER A 41 6.14 -6.74 -2.20
CA SER A 41 6.21 -6.86 -3.65
C SER A 41 5.93 -5.49 -4.25
N ALA A 42 6.96 -4.64 -4.29
CA ALA A 42 6.91 -3.43 -5.09
C ALA A 42 7.15 -3.83 -6.55
N PRO A 43 6.28 -3.44 -7.50
CA PRO A 43 6.59 -3.62 -8.91
C PRO A 43 7.90 -2.88 -9.18
N SER A 44 8.93 -3.63 -9.58
CA SER A 44 10.25 -3.06 -9.84
C SER A 44 10.12 -2.13 -11.05
N THR A 45 10.73 -0.95 -10.95
CA THR A 45 10.85 -0.03 -12.08
C THR A 45 11.83 -0.54 -13.14
N VAL A 46 12.55 -1.63 -12.86
CA VAL A 46 13.59 -2.21 -13.71
C VAL A 46 13.36 -3.68 -14.07
N SER A 47 12.60 -4.45 -13.27
CA SER A 47 12.31 -5.87 -13.54
C SER A 47 10.81 -6.18 -13.53
N LEU A 48 10.39 -7.10 -14.41
CA LEU A 48 8.99 -7.53 -14.54
C LEU A 48 8.55 -8.41 -13.35
N GLU A 49 9.53 -9.03 -12.68
CA GLU A 49 9.34 -9.93 -11.53
C GLU A 49 9.18 -9.18 -10.21
N GLY A 50 9.59 -7.90 -10.16
CA GLY A 50 9.65 -7.13 -8.92
C GLY A 50 10.94 -7.37 -8.15
N ASP A 51 11.24 -6.44 -7.24
CA ASP A 51 12.35 -6.59 -6.30
C ASP A 51 11.76 -6.78 -4.90
N ASP A 52 12.32 -7.73 -4.14
CA ASP A 52 11.94 -7.92 -2.75
C ASP A 52 12.42 -6.72 -1.92
N VAL A 53 11.49 -5.82 -1.60
CA VAL A 53 11.77 -4.67 -0.75
C VAL A 53 11.49 -5.05 0.70
N ILE A 54 12.56 -5.26 1.47
CA ILE A 54 12.49 -5.54 2.91
C ILE A 54 12.74 -4.24 3.68
N GLY A 55 11.75 -3.82 4.47
CA GLY A 55 11.84 -2.67 5.37
C GLY A 55 11.01 -1.46 4.93
N ALA A 56 11.14 -0.37 5.70
CA ALA A 56 10.41 0.87 5.41
C ALA A 56 10.90 1.51 4.09
N PRO A 57 10.02 2.16 3.32
CA PRO A 57 10.42 2.90 2.13
C PRO A 57 11.49 3.94 2.49
N LYS A 58 12.66 3.82 1.85
CA LYS A 58 13.78 4.75 1.97
C LYS A 58 13.84 5.60 0.71
N HIS A 59 13.29 6.81 0.76
CA HIS A 59 13.56 7.79 -0.29
C HIS A 59 14.85 8.56 0.07
N PRO A 60 15.74 8.88 -0.89
CA PRO A 60 16.92 9.71 -0.64
C PRO A 60 16.60 11.07 0.00
N ASP A 61 15.39 11.59 -0.23
CA ASP A 61 14.92 12.85 0.37
C ASP A 61 14.21 12.67 1.72
N TRP A 62 14.02 11.43 2.20
CA TRP A 62 13.38 11.12 3.49
C TRP A 62 14.41 10.85 4.60
N VAL A 63 15.67 11.23 4.37
CA VAL A 63 16.72 11.14 5.39
C VAL A 63 16.43 12.23 6.42
N CYS A 64 15.99 11.84 7.61
CA CYS A 64 16.01 12.73 8.77
C CYS A 64 17.48 13.01 9.09
N MET A 65 17.89 14.27 8.98
CA MET A 65 19.22 14.73 9.43
C MET A 65 19.32 14.65 10.95
#